data_AF-A0AAX1XNZ1-F1
#
_entry.id   AF-A0AAX1XNZ1-F1
#
_cell.length_a   1.000
_cell.length_b   1.000
_cell.length_c   1.000
_cell.angle_alpha   90.00
_cell.angle_beta   90.00
_cell.angle_gamma   90.00
#
_symmetry.space_group_name_H-M   'P 1'
#
loop_
_entity.id
_entity.type
_entity.pdbx_description
1 polymer ?
#
loop_
_entity_poly.entity_id
_entity_poly.type
_entity_poly.pdbx_seq_one_letter_code
_entity_poly.pdbx_strand_id
1 'polypeptide(L)'
;MEITIVLATLAFIALAALPTLLHIHRQAYASMLHSSNSSLGTALKFFNARVAIDNAAEQNQVHYIDRNVKTLSGMPEASANSIGALLEIDLPQSGVSKIDVPCKGSDFCIIGQQHPNSTHFVSIPDYQFVDQSGLDRVVYIWPQGYTLAEEACYFYYVNQASTESIVRGHVTEGC
;
A
#
# COMPACT_ATOMS: atom_id res chain seq x y z
N MET A 1 -13.47 -11.27 49.07
CA MET A 1 -12.03 -11.58 48.86
C MET A 1 -11.78 -12.34 47.56
N GLU A 2 -12.72 -13.16 47.06
CA GLU A 2 -12.62 -13.82 45.74
C GLU A 2 -12.51 -12.85 44.55
N ILE A 3 -13.39 -11.86 44.44
CA ILE A 3 -13.41 -10.95 43.28
C ILE A 3 -12.10 -10.19 43.11
N THR A 4 -11.49 -9.73 44.21
CA THR A 4 -10.19 -9.05 44.22
C THR A 4 -9.05 -9.95 43.76
N ILE A 5 -9.07 -11.24 44.12
CA ILE A 5 -8.05 -12.21 43.69
C ILE A 5 -8.23 -12.51 42.20
N VAL A 6 -9.47 -12.72 41.75
CA VAL A 6 -9.79 -12.96 40.33
C VAL A 6 -9.36 -11.77 39.46
N LEU A 7 -9.68 -10.54 39.86
CA LEU A 7 -9.25 -9.32 39.16
C LEU A 7 -7.72 -9.19 39.08
N ALA A 8 -7.03 -9.45 40.19
CA ALA A 8 -5.56 -9.42 40.21
C ALA A 8 -4.98 -10.46 39.25
N THR A 9 -5.45 -11.71 39.30
CA THR A 9 -4.96 -12.77 38.41
C THR A 9 -5.23 -12.48 36.93
N LEU A 10 -6.42 -11.96 36.58
CA LEU A 10 -6.75 -11.55 35.20
C LEU A 10 -5.83 -10.43 34.71
N ALA A 11 -5.55 -9.43 35.56
CA ALA A 11 -4.65 -8.33 35.21
C ALA A 11 -3.21 -8.84 34.95
N PHE A 12 -2.70 -9.75 35.79
CA PHE A 12 -1.37 -10.35 35.60
C PHE A 12 -1.29 -11.19 34.32
N ILE A 13 -2.32 -11.99 34.01
CA ILE A 13 -2.36 -12.79 32.77
C ILE A 13 -2.41 -11.87 31.54
N ALA A 14 -3.23 -10.81 31.58
CA ALA A 14 -3.31 -9.85 30.50
C ALA A 14 -1.97 -9.16 30.23
N LEU A 15 -1.30 -8.66 31.29
CA LEU A 15 0.02 -8.02 31.18
C LEU A 15 1.10 -8.95 30.63
N ALA A 16 1.07 -10.24 31.00
CA ALA A 16 2.00 -11.23 30.48
C ALA A 16 1.76 -11.58 29.00
N ALA A 17 0.51 -11.52 28.53
CA ALA A 17 0.14 -11.84 27.15
C ALA A 17 0.31 -10.68 26.15
N LEU A 18 0.32 -9.43 26.62
CA LEU A 18 0.51 -8.24 25.78
C LEU A 18 1.73 -8.31 24.84
N PRO A 19 2.96 -8.60 25.31
CA PRO A 19 4.13 -8.63 24.43
C PRO A 19 4.01 -9.69 23.32
N THR A 20 3.47 -10.88 23.64
CA THR A 20 3.24 -11.92 22.63
C THR A 20 2.16 -11.53 21.63
N LEU A 21 1.09 -10.87 22.07
CA LEU A 21 0.01 -10.42 21.21
C LEU A 21 0.48 -9.31 20.26
N LEU A 22 1.25 -8.35 20.77
CA LEU A 22 1.89 -7.31 19.96
C LEU A 22 2.82 -7.92 18.89
N HIS A 23 3.60 -8.93 19.27
CA HIS A 23 4.50 -9.61 18.34
C HIS A 23 3.75 -10.35 17.21
N ILE A 24 2.67 -11.07 17.55
CA ILE A 24 1.83 -11.77 16.57
C ILE A 24 1.20 -10.77 15.60
N HIS A 25 0.65 -9.66 16.11
CA HIS A 25 0.08 -8.61 15.26
C HIS A 25 1.12 -8.04 14.30
N ARG A 26 2.29 -7.65 14.79
CA ARG A 26 3.41 -7.16 13.98
C ARG A 26 3.80 -8.12 12.86
N GLN A 27 3.96 -9.40 13.18
CA GLN A 27 4.30 -10.44 12.18
C GLN A 27 3.17 -10.64 11.16
N ALA A 28 1.92 -10.61 11.60
CA ALA A 28 0.76 -10.75 10.72
C ALA A 28 0.69 -9.60 9.72
N TYR A 29 0.90 -8.35 10.16
CA TYR A 29 0.93 -7.18 9.30
C TYR A 29 2.09 -7.22 8.30
N ALA A 30 3.30 -7.53 8.76
CA ALA A 30 4.45 -7.68 7.86
C ALA A 30 4.19 -8.76 6.79
N SER A 31 3.59 -9.89 7.18
CA SER A 31 3.22 -10.97 6.26
C SER A 31 2.15 -10.55 5.26
N MET A 32 1.15 -9.79 5.71
CA MET A 32 0.12 -9.23 4.84
C MET A 32 0.70 -8.25 3.83
N LEU A 33 1.57 -7.32 4.26
CA LEU A 33 2.25 -6.39 3.35
C LEU A 33 3.10 -7.13 2.32
N HIS A 34 3.82 -8.17 2.74
CA HIS A 34 4.59 -9.02 1.84
C HIS A 34 3.71 -9.72 0.79
N SER A 35 2.58 -10.29 1.24
CA SER A 35 1.59 -10.95 0.38
C SER A 35 0.94 -9.97 -0.59
N SER A 36 0.51 -8.79 -0.12
CA SER A 36 -0.09 -7.73 -0.93
C SER A 36 0.89 -7.17 -1.97
N ASN A 37 2.14 -6.93 -1.59
CA ASN A 37 3.20 -6.54 -2.53
C ASN A 37 3.43 -7.61 -3.61
N SER A 38 3.41 -8.89 -3.24
CA SER A 38 3.53 -9.99 -4.20
C SER A 38 2.34 -10.05 -5.16
N SER A 39 1.13 -9.87 -4.63
CA SER A 39 -0.10 -9.80 -5.42
C SER A 39 -0.10 -8.62 -6.39
N LEU A 40 0.36 -7.44 -5.95
CA LEU A 40 0.60 -6.27 -6.80
C LEU A 40 1.59 -6.57 -7.92
N GLY A 41 2.68 -7.26 -7.61
CA GLY A 41 3.64 -7.70 -8.64
C GLY A 41 3.01 -8.59 -9.71
N THR A 42 2.14 -9.50 -9.31
CA THR A 42 1.42 -10.39 -10.22
C THR A 42 0.39 -9.60 -11.05
N ALA A 43 -0.39 -8.72 -10.42
CA ALA A 43 -1.37 -7.89 -11.09
C ALA A 43 -0.72 -6.97 -12.13
N LEU A 44 0.41 -6.33 -11.80
CA LEU A 44 1.17 -5.48 -12.73
C LEU A 44 1.68 -6.27 -13.95
N LYS A 45 2.11 -7.52 -13.76
CA LYS A 45 2.54 -8.39 -14.86
C LYS A 45 1.37 -8.79 -15.77
N PHE A 46 0.24 -9.17 -15.19
CA PHE A 46 -0.96 -9.50 -15.96
C PHE A 46 -1.52 -8.27 -16.69
N PHE A 47 -1.46 -7.11 -16.05
CA PHE A 47 -1.83 -5.84 -16.68
C PHE A 47 -0.93 -5.53 -17.87
N ASN A 48 0.40 -5.63 -17.72
CA ASN A 48 1.32 -5.40 -18.83
C ASN A 48 1.09 -6.40 -19.98
N ALA A 49 0.83 -7.67 -19.67
CA ALA A 49 0.45 -8.66 -20.67
C ALA A 49 -0.86 -8.28 -21.38
N ARG A 50 -1.87 -7.79 -20.65
CA ARG A 50 -3.13 -7.30 -21.22
C ARG A 50 -2.92 -6.12 -22.15
N VAL A 51 -2.10 -5.15 -21.75
CA VAL A 51 -1.72 -3.99 -22.58
C VAL A 51 -1.09 -4.45 -23.89
N ALA A 52 -0.18 -5.43 -23.83
CA ALA A 52 0.47 -5.97 -25.02
C ALA A 52 -0.50 -6.72 -25.94
N ILE A 53 -1.42 -7.52 -25.37
CA ILE A 53 -2.43 -8.27 -26.14
C ILE A 53 -3.41 -7.32 -26.84
N ASP A 54 -3.87 -6.28 -26.14
CA ASP A 54 -4.84 -5.32 -26.65
C ASP A 54 -4.18 -4.22 -27.51
N ASN A 55 -2.86 -4.24 -27.68
CA ASN A 55 -2.07 -3.19 -28.32
C ASN A 55 -2.40 -1.79 -27.76
N ALA A 56 -2.49 -1.68 -26.43
CA ALA A 56 -3.02 -0.53 -25.72
C ALA A 56 -1.95 0.33 -25.04
N ALA A 57 -0.69 0.23 -25.45
CA ALA A 57 0.44 0.92 -24.80
C ALA A 57 0.29 2.45 -24.81
N GLU A 58 -0.33 3.01 -25.85
CA GLU A 58 -0.58 4.44 -26.01
C GLU A 58 -1.96 4.88 -25.48
N GLN A 59 -2.77 3.95 -25.00
CA GLN A 59 -4.07 4.28 -24.41
C GLN A 59 -3.84 4.86 -23.01
N ASN A 60 -4.66 5.84 -22.62
CA ASN A 60 -4.65 6.46 -21.28
C ASN A 60 -5.47 5.67 -20.25
N GLN A 61 -6.15 4.62 -20.71
CA GLN A 61 -6.93 3.71 -19.87
C GLN A 61 -6.96 2.35 -20.54
N VAL A 62 -6.98 1.30 -19.73
CA VAL A 62 -7.10 -0.08 -20.19
C VAL A 62 -8.17 -0.75 -19.35
N HIS A 63 -9.06 -1.46 -20.02
CA HIS A 63 -10.03 -2.31 -19.33
C HIS A 63 -9.31 -3.57 -18.85
N TYR A 64 -9.23 -3.72 -17.53
CA TYR A 64 -8.58 -4.84 -16.87
C TYR A 64 -9.59 -5.52 -15.96
N ILE A 65 -9.87 -6.79 -16.26
CA ILE A 65 -10.97 -7.55 -15.65
C ILE A 65 -12.29 -6.80 -15.89
N ASP A 66 -12.90 -6.22 -14.87
CA ASP A 66 -14.18 -5.49 -14.94
C ASP A 66 -14.03 -4.00 -14.59
N ARG A 67 -12.79 -3.48 -14.56
CA ARG A 67 -12.49 -2.11 -14.15
C ARG A 67 -11.62 -1.39 -15.17
N ASN A 68 -11.78 -0.07 -15.23
CA ASN A 68 -10.90 0.79 -16.03
C ASN A 68 -9.72 1.25 -15.17
N VAL A 69 -8.52 0.87 -15.57
CA VAL A 69 -7.28 1.30 -14.92
C VAL A 69 -6.67 2.39 -15.80
N LYS A 70 -6.46 3.58 -15.24
CA LYS A 70 -5.74 4.63 -15.97
C LYS A 70 -4.27 4.25 -16.09
N THR A 71 -3.69 4.61 -17.21
CA THR A 71 -2.30 4.29 -17.54
C THR A 71 -1.49 5.56 -17.71
N LEU A 72 -0.21 5.44 -17.41
CA LEU A 72 0.82 6.39 -17.77
C LEU A 72 1.96 5.60 -18.41
N SER A 73 2.25 5.90 -19.67
CA SER A 73 3.27 5.21 -20.47
C SER A 73 3.09 3.69 -20.48
N GLY A 74 1.87 3.20 -20.74
CA GLY A 74 1.58 1.76 -20.85
C GLY A 74 1.53 0.98 -19.53
N MET A 75 1.85 1.60 -18.39
CA MET A 75 1.74 0.99 -17.06
C MET A 75 0.61 1.65 -16.24
N PRO A 76 0.04 0.98 -15.21
CA PRO A 76 -0.96 1.60 -14.35
C PRO A 76 -0.43 2.89 -13.75
N GLU A 77 -1.21 3.95 -13.85
CA GLU A 77 -0.90 5.20 -13.19
C GLU A 77 -0.76 4.94 -11.68
N ALA A 78 0.24 5.53 -11.01
CA ALA A 78 0.44 5.40 -9.57
C ALA A 78 -0.58 6.25 -8.77
N SER A 79 -1.87 6.15 -9.11
CA SER A 79 -2.98 6.81 -8.43
C SER A 79 -3.76 5.81 -7.58
N ALA A 80 -4.44 6.31 -6.54
CA ALA A 80 -5.24 5.46 -5.66
C ALA A 80 -6.33 4.71 -6.46
N ASN A 81 -6.99 5.39 -7.39
CA ASN A 81 -8.03 4.79 -8.22
C ASN A 81 -7.50 3.67 -9.12
N SER A 82 -6.38 3.90 -9.81
CA SER A 82 -5.82 2.91 -10.74
C SER A 82 -5.31 1.67 -10.02
N ILE A 83 -4.58 1.85 -8.91
CA ILE A 83 -4.04 0.72 -8.15
C ILE A 83 -5.14 0.04 -7.32
N GLY A 84 -6.11 0.80 -6.82
CA GLY A 84 -7.31 0.25 -6.20
C GLY A 84 -8.10 -0.64 -7.15
N ALA A 85 -8.30 -0.18 -8.40
CA ALA A 85 -8.92 -0.98 -9.44
C ALA A 85 -8.09 -2.21 -9.84
N LEU A 86 -6.78 -2.07 -9.93
CA LEU A 86 -5.87 -3.17 -10.29
C LEU A 86 -5.83 -4.28 -9.23
N LEU A 87 -5.87 -3.92 -7.95
CA LEU A 87 -5.82 -4.84 -6.82
C LEU A 87 -7.19 -5.29 -6.31
N GLU A 88 -8.27 -4.78 -6.92
CA GLU A 88 -9.64 -4.99 -6.47
C GLU A 88 -9.88 -4.64 -5.00
N ILE A 89 -9.17 -3.61 -4.51
CA ILE A 89 -9.37 -3.08 -3.16
C ILE A 89 -10.33 -1.90 -3.18
N ASP A 90 -11.21 -1.84 -2.20
CA ASP A 90 -12.07 -0.69 -2.00
C ASP A 90 -11.25 0.51 -1.54
N LEU A 91 -11.64 1.70 -1.98
CA LEU A 91 -11.01 2.94 -1.57
C LEU A 91 -11.63 3.44 -0.26
N PRO A 92 -10.86 4.14 0.58
CA PRO A 92 -11.43 4.84 1.73
C PRO A 92 -12.50 5.84 1.27
N GLN A 93 -13.42 6.23 2.16
CA GLN A 93 -14.58 7.07 1.80
C GLN A 93 -14.23 8.39 1.09
N SER A 94 -13.06 8.96 1.35
CA SER A 94 -12.55 10.18 0.71
C SER A 94 -11.86 9.94 -0.64
N GLY A 95 -11.76 8.70 -1.11
CA GLY A 95 -11.04 8.29 -2.32
C GLY A 95 -9.51 8.19 -2.17
N VAL A 96 -8.94 8.97 -1.26
CA VAL A 96 -7.52 8.92 -0.84
C VAL A 96 -7.41 9.02 0.68
N SER A 97 -6.38 8.40 1.25
CA SER A 97 -6.06 8.45 2.67
C SER A 97 -5.23 9.68 3.03
N LYS A 98 -5.39 10.15 4.28
CA LYS A 98 -4.46 11.07 4.92
C LYS A 98 -3.32 10.26 5.56
N ILE A 99 -2.10 10.79 5.56
CA ILE A 99 -0.93 10.04 6.04
C ILE A 99 -0.84 9.99 7.57
N ASP A 100 -1.48 10.92 8.26
CA ASP A 100 -1.40 11.17 9.71
C ASP A 100 -2.65 10.70 10.47
N VAL A 101 -3.65 10.17 9.76
CA VAL A 101 -4.90 9.70 10.34
C VAL A 101 -5.26 8.34 9.76
N PRO A 102 -5.59 7.33 10.61
CA PRO A 102 -6.06 6.04 10.13
C PRO A 102 -7.29 6.20 9.23
N CYS A 103 -7.26 5.58 8.06
CA CYS A 103 -8.37 5.62 7.13
C CYS A 103 -9.58 4.79 7.62
N LYS A 104 -10.74 5.04 7.02
CA LYS A 104 -12.00 4.36 7.34
C LYS A 104 -12.73 3.93 6.08
N GLY A 105 -13.45 2.82 6.17
CA GLY A 105 -14.28 2.29 5.09
C GLY A 105 -13.53 1.43 4.07
N SER A 106 -12.28 1.08 4.34
CA SER A 106 -11.50 0.10 3.58
C SER A 106 -10.48 -0.59 4.49
N ASP A 107 -10.12 -1.83 4.16
CA ASP A 107 -9.07 -2.61 4.83
C ASP A 107 -7.67 -2.03 4.56
N PHE A 108 -7.52 -1.27 3.48
CA PHE A 108 -6.27 -0.61 3.10
C PHE A 108 -6.46 0.91 2.94
N CYS A 109 -5.50 1.62 3.48
CA CYS A 109 -5.29 3.03 3.25
C CYS A 109 -4.39 3.20 2.01
N ILE A 110 -4.65 4.24 1.22
CA ILE A 110 -3.93 4.45 -0.05
C ILE A 110 -3.77 5.94 -0.35
N ILE A 111 -2.56 6.35 -0.73
CA ILE A 111 -2.28 7.67 -1.28
C ILE A 111 -1.43 7.52 -2.54
N GLY A 112 -1.90 8.11 -3.64
CA GLY A 112 -1.23 8.05 -4.94
C GLY A 112 -0.61 9.38 -5.34
N GLN A 113 0.04 9.38 -6.50
CA GLN A 113 0.63 10.55 -7.15
C GLN A 113 1.69 11.26 -6.31
N GLN A 114 2.35 10.53 -5.41
CA GLN A 114 3.40 11.09 -4.57
C GLN A 114 4.72 11.15 -5.34
N HIS A 115 5.53 12.17 -5.06
CA HIS A 115 6.88 12.36 -5.59
C HIS A 115 7.69 13.21 -4.59
N PRO A 116 9.02 13.34 -4.71
CA PRO A 116 9.86 13.97 -3.67
C PRO A 116 9.43 15.36 -3.19
N ASN A 117 8.78 16.15 -4.04
CA ASN A 117 8.28 17.49 -3.71
C ASN A 117 6.82 17.51 -3.19
N SER A 118 6.15 16.36 -3.06
CA SER A 118 4.82 16.27 -2.48
C SER A 118 4.87 16.49 -0.96
N THR A 119 3.86 17.17 -0.41
CA THR A 119 3.74 17.46 1.03
C THR A 119 3.75 16.22 1.92
N HIS A 120 3.34 15.07 1.39
CA HIS A 120 3.17 13.81 2.11
C HIS A 120 4.07 12.70 1.57
N PHE A 121 5.19 13.09 0.96
CA PHE A 121 6.15 12.14 0.41
C PHE A 121 6.93 11.44 1.53
N VAL A 122 6.96 10.11 1.46
CA VAL A 122 7.81 9.26 2.31
C VAL A 122 8.91 8.67 1.43
N SER A 123 10.17 8.83 1.84
CA SER A 123 11.29 8.28 1.07
C SER A 123 11.24 6.76 1.00
N ILE A 124 11.42 6.22 -0.21
CA ILE A 124 11.55 4.78 -0.44
C ILE A 124 13.03 4.38 -0.24
N PRO A 125 13.34 3.41 0.63
CA PRO A 125 14.70 2.89 0.78
C PRO A 125 15.26 2.36 -0.54
N ASP A 126 16.54 2.64 -0.80
CA ASP A 126 17.30 2.16 -1.96
C ASP A 126 16.75 2.52 -3.36
N TYR A 127 15.70 3.37 -3.44
CA TYR A 127 15.17 3.87 -4.70
C TYR A 127 15.63 5.31 -4.95
N GLN A 128 16.30 5.53 -6.08
CA GLN A 128 16.72 6.86 -6.53
C GLN A 128 15.73 7.37 -7.57
N PHE A 129 15.07 8.47 -7.24
CA PHE A 129 14.18 9.17 -8.16
C PHE A 129 15.01 9.86 -9.25
N VAL A 130 14.57 9.73 -10.50
CA VAL A 130 15.26 10.34 -11.66
C VAL A 130 15.34 11.86 -11.50
N ASP A 131 14.28 12.46 -10.96
CA ASP A 131 14.25 13.87 -10.59
C ASP A 131 13.27 14.13 -9.42
N GLN A 132 13.30 15.37 -8.92
CA GLN A 132 12.32 15.85 -7.93
C GLN A 132 11.05 16.41 -8.59
N SER A 133 11.04 16.54 -9.93
CA SER A 133 9.90 17.06 -10.72
C SER A 133 8.75 16.05 -10.79
N GLY A 134 9.08 14.78 -10.53
CA GLY A 134 8.17 13.66 -10.33
C GLY A 134 7.71 13.02 -11.64
N LEU A 135 8.64 12.88 -12.59
CA LEU A 135 8.47 11.87 -13.64
C LEU A 135 8.06 10.51 -13.03
N ASP A 136 8.73 10.15 -11.94
CA ASP A 136 8.37 9.02 -11.11
C ASP A 136 7.21 9.41 -10.17
N ARG A 137 6.14 8.61 -10.22
CA ARG A 137 4.99 8.74 -9.31
C ARG A 137 4.87 7.51 -8.45
N VAL A 138 4.61 7.73 -7.17
CA VAL A 138 4.49 6.69 -6.16
C VAL A 138 3.07 6.60 -5.64
N VAL A 139 2.64 5.38 -5.40
CA VAL A 139 1.51 5.06 -4.55
C VAL A 139 1.98 4.31 -3.32
N TYR A 140 1.55 4.76 -2.15
CA TYR A 140 1.75 4.07 -0.88
C TYR A 140 0.44 3.43 -0.45
N ILE A 141 0.52 2.21 0.07
CA ILE A 141 -0.62 1.43 0.56
C ILE A 141 -0.25 0.81 1.89
N TRP A 142 -1.10 0.97 2.90
CA TRP A 142 -0.86 0.48 4.26
C TRP A 142 -2.16 -0.01 4.90
N PRO A 143 -2.10 -0.88 5.91
CA PRO A 143 -3.31 -1.39 6.57
C PRO A 143 -4.14 -0.31 7.26
N GLN A 144 -5.44 -0.55 7.33
CA GLN A 144 -6.34 0.20 8.20
C GLN A 144 -5.86 0.15 9.67
N GLY A 145 -6.01 1.27 10.38
CA GLY A 145 -5.63 1.39 11.79
C GLY A 145 -4.23 1.94 12.02
N TYR A 146 -3.42 2.03 10.96
CA TYR A 146 -2.07 2.60 10.97
C TYR A 146 -2.03 3.94 10.22
N THR A 147 -1.01 4.72 10.51
CA THR A 147 -0.66 5.92 9.75
C THR A 147 0.60 5.65 8.93
N LEU A 148 0.81 6.45 7.88
CA LEU A 148 2.04 6.39 7.09
C LEU A 148 3.12 7.32 7.67
N ALA A 149 2.72 8.33 8.45
CA ALA A 149 3.62 9.33 9.02
C ALA A 149 4.41 8.80 10.22
N GLU A 150 3.77 8.00 11.09
CA GLU A 150 4.39 7.46 12.30
C GLU A 150 4.91 6.04 12.09
N GLU A 151 4.19 5.23 11.32
CA GLU A 151 4.52 3.83 11.08
C GLU A 151 5.06 3.61 9.67
N ALA A 152 6.31 3.13 9.55
CA ALA A 152 6.91 2.72 8.28
C ALA A 152 6.47 1.29 7.89
N CYS A 153 5.15 1.04 7.94
CA CYS A 153 4.53 -0.25 7.63
C CYS A 153 3.65 -0.10 6.38
N TYR A 154 4.23 -0.22 5.19
CA TYR A 154 3.54 0.00 3.93
C TYR A 154 4.12 -0.82 2.77
N PHE A 155 3.36 -0.94 1.68
CA PHE A 155 3.87 -1.37 0.39
C PHE A 155 3.65 -0.28 -0.64
N TYR A 156 4.44 -0.32 -1.71
CA TYR A 156 4.45 0.75 -2.69
C TYR A 156 4.65 0.24 -4.11
N TYR A 157 4.23 1.07 -5.06
CA TYR A 157 4.55 0.94 -6.47
C TYR A 157 4.98 2.31 -7.02
N VAL A 158 6.04 2.30 -7.82
CA VAL A 158 6.53 3.46 -8.54
C VAL A 158 6.29 3.26 -10.03
N ASN A 159 5.51 4.15 -10.62
CA ASN A 159 5.43 4.29 -12.07
C ASN A 159 6.53 5.26 -12.52
N GLN A 160 7.49 4.74 -13.29
CA GLN A 160 8.65 5.48 -13.81
C GLN A 160 8.39 6.07 -15.20
N ALA A 161 7.13 6.19 -15.60
CA ALA A 161 6.70 6.51 -16.96
C ALA A 161 7.34 5.59 -18.03
N SER A 162 7.61 4.33 -17.67
CA SER A 162 8.24 3.31 -18.51
C SER A 162 7.63 1.93 -18.24
N THR A 163 7.65 1.05 -19.26
CA THR A 163 7.26 -0.35 -19.18
C THR A 163 8.44 -1.29 -18.94
N GLU A 164 9.67 -0.79 -19.01
CA GLU A 164 10.89 -1.61 -18.96
C GLU A 164 11.16 -2.19 -17.55
N SER A 165 10.77 -1.47 -16.50
CA SER A 165 10.97 -1.87 -15.11
C SER A 165 9.72 -1.65 -14.28
N ILE A 166 9.41 -2.64 -13.45
CA ILE A 166 8.36 -2.55 -12.43
C ILE A 166 9.04 -2.34 -11.09
N VAL A 167 8.93 -1.14 -10.55
CA VAL A 167 9.47 -0.82 -9.22
C VAL A 167 8.34 -0.91 -8.20
N ARG A 168 8.51 -1.83 -7.25
CA ARG A 168 7.59 -2.04 -6.14
C ARG A 168 8.36 -2.62 -4.95
N GLY A 169 7.80 -2.48 -3.77
CA GLY A 169 8.39 -3.03 -2.57
C GLY A 169 7.47 -2.93 -1.37
N HIS A 170 8.01 -3.30 -0.22
CA HIS A 170 7.35 -3.16 1.06
C HIS A 170 8.37 -2.75 2.10
N VAL A 171 7.92 -1.96 3.06
CA VAL A 171 8.68 -1.53 4.23
C VAL A 171 7.91 -2.05 5.44
N THR A 172 8.61 -2.81 6.27
CA THR A 172 8.04 -3.43 7.48
C THR A 172 8.80 -3.01 8.73
N GLU A 173 9.79 -2.13 8.61
CA GLU A 173 10.53 -1.55 9.73
C GLU A 173 9.61 -0.59 10.48
N GLY A 174 8.82 -1.08 11.45
CA GLY A 174 7.90 -0.24 12.22
C GLY A 174 6.45 -0.72 12.23
N CYS A 175 6.12 -1.76 11.44
CA CYS A 175 5.24 -2.79 11.99
C CYS A 175 5.98 -3.34 13.21
#